data_AF-A0A950FW52-F1
#
_entry.id   AF-A0A950FW52-F1
#
_cell.length_a   1.000
_cell.length_b   1.000
_cell.length_c   1.000
_cell.angle_alpha   90.00
_cell.angle_beta   90.00
_cell.angle_gamma   90.00
#
_symmetry.space_group_name_H-M   'P 1'
#
loop_
_entity.id
_entity.type
_entity.pdbx_description
1 polymer ?
#
loop_
_entity_poly.entity_id
_entity_poly.type
_entity_poly.pdbx_seq_one_letter_code
_entity_poly.pdbx_strand_id
1 'polypeptide(L)'
;MAGALLCACGGRGGQQAATPAPQRGNLENPSTFPLYPRSRVTVVVPVNTKQIFAAIKASDPRASLPPNFHGHEVIAESSASIRQLDGWVIGLEKAPPRGLMIAERLDTPDPTLNGRNSSGGVSTSFDSTDGARHVYLIAVDPKRLREEAGPMFALIENYSAVPGALRGPIDQQAKQQFGYTVSEMLDEKSPVGAAVAELKRLSETDRRAILVLDLAQTK
;
A
#
# COMPACT_ATOMS: atom_id res chain seq x y z
N MET A 1 11.31 -58.04 -15.36
CA MET A 1 12.03 -56.93 -14.69
C MET A 1 12.27 -55.83 -15.71
N ALA A 2 12.42 -54.59 -15.22
CA ALA A 2 12.47 -53.29 -15.92
C ALA A 2 11.08 -52.73 -16.26
N GLY A 3 10.58 -51.64 -15.69
CA GLY A 3 11.21 -50.57 -14.92
C GLY A 3 10.92 -49.23 -15.62
N ALA A 4 9.74 -48.66 -15.35
CA ALA A 4 9.31 -47.39 -15.92
C ALA A 4 10.07 -46.21 -15.26
N LEU A 5 10.77 -45.43 -16.08
CA LEU A 5 11.37 -44.16 -15.67
C LEU A 5 10.37 -43.02 -15.93
N LEU A 6 9.81 -42.51 -14.83
CA LEU A 6 9.07 -41.26 -14.75
C LEU A 6 10.05 -40.10 -14.98
N CYS A 7 9.98 -39.45 -16.14
CA CYS A 7 10.57 -38.11 -16.31
C CYS A 7 9.68 -37.09 -15.62
N ALA A 8 10.08 -36.71 -14.40
CA ALA A 8 9.57 -35.54 -13.73
C ALA A 8 10.03 -34.28 -14.48
N CYS A 9 9.09 -33.60 -15.14
CA CYS A 9 9.29 -32.23 -15.60
C CYS A 9 9.41 -31.33 -14.37
N GLY A 10 10.64 -31.03 -13.98
CA GLY A 10 10.97 -30.06 -12.93
C GLY A 10 10.40 -28.69 -13.29
N GLY A 11 9.49 -28.22 -12.46
CA GLY A 11 8.99 -26.85 -12.51
C GLY A 11 10.15 -25.87 -12.36
N ARG A 12 10.29 -24.97 -13.33
CA ARG A 12 11.01 -23.71 -13.13
C ARG A 12 10.24 -22.92 -12.09
N GLY A 13 10.66 -23.04 -10.83
CA GLY A 13 10.31 -22.09 -9.78
C GLY A 13 10.88 -20.73 -10.21
N GLY A 14 10.02 -19.85 -10.72
CA GLY A 14 10.35 -18.45 -10.86
C GLY A 14 10.73 -17.95 -9.47
N GLN A 15 11.98 -17.51 -9.31
CA GLN A 15 12.40 -16.76 -8.13
C GLN A 15 11.51 -15.52 -8.07
N GLN A 16 10.49 -15.55 -7.22
CA GLN A 16 9.78 -14.35 -6.78
C GLN A 16 10.83 -13.43 -6.20
N ALA A 17 11.02 -12.27 -6.84
CA ALA A 17 11.86 -11.21 -6.30
C ALA A 17 11.32 -10.88 -4.90
N ALA A 18 12.14 -11.10 -3.88
CA ALA A 18 11.74 -10.83 -2.50
C ALA A 18 11.54 -9.32 -2.35
N THR A 19 10.31 -8.93 -2.02
CA THR A 19 10.02 -7.56 -1.57
C THR A 19 10.72 -7.36 -0.22
N PRO A 20 11.40 -6.23 0.01
CA PRO A 20 12.01 -5.95 1.29
C PRO A 20 10.97 -6.03 2.42
N ALA A 21 11.34 -6.63 3.55
CA ALA A 21 10.44 -6.81 4.67
C ALA A 21 10.08 -5.45 5.32
N PRO A 22 8.84 -5.31 5.81
CA PRO A 22 8.41 -4.12 6.54
C PRO A 22 9.21 -3.97 7.84
N GLN A 23 9.61 -2.74 8.15
CA GLN A 23 10.21 -2.37 9.44
C GLN A 23 9.13 -1.90 10.41
N ARG A 24 9.29 -2.18 11.71
CA ARG A 24 8.32 -1.80 12.78
C ARG A 24 9.02 -1.28 14.03
N GLY A 25 8.37 -0.38 14.77
CA GLY A 25 8.83 0.12 16.08
C GLY A 25 8.90 1.64 16.15
N ASN A 26 9.81 2.18 16.98
CA ASN A 26 10.18 3.60 16.93
C ASN A 26 11.06 3.82 15.69
N LEU A 27 10.40 4.12 14.57
CA LEU A 27 11.06 4.36 13.30
C LEU A 27 11.20 5.86 13.04
N GLU A 28 12.23 6.22 12.31
CA GLU A 28 12.36 7.56 11.72
C GLU A 28 11.60 7.60 10.38
N ASN A 29 11.14 8.79 9.99
CA ASN A 29 10.54 8.96 8.67
C ASN A 29 11.65 8.98 7.61
N PRO A 30 11.74 7.96 6.72
CA PRO A 30 12.74 7.95 5.66
C PRO A 30 12.42 8.95 4.55
N SER A 31 11.20 9.47 4.50
CA SER A 31 10.77 10.47 3.53
C SER A 31 11.14 11.88 4.00
N THR A 32 11.52 12.73 3.07
CA THR A 32 11.65 14.18 3.32
C THR A 32 10.30 14.91 3.32
N PHE A 33 9.21 14.20 3.00
CA PHE A 33 7.85 14.73 3.09
C PHE A 33 7.42 14.86 4.57
N PRO A 34 6.86 15.99 5.00
CA PRO A 34 6.50 16.20 6.39
C PRO A 34 5.32 15.32 6.82
N LEU A 35 5.36 14.84 8.06
CA LEU A 35 4.21 14.24 8.72
C LEU A 35 3.48 15.27 9.58
N TYR A 36 2.24 14.95 9.96
CA TYR A 36 1.50 15.78 10.91
C TYR A 36 2.29 15.90 12.24
N PRO A 37 2.30 17.07 12.90
CA PRO A 37 3.06 17.27 14.14
C PRO A 37 2.74 16.21 15.20
N ARG A 38 3.80 15.67 15.83
CA ARG A 38 3.74 14.61 16.86
C ARG A 38 3.19 13.26 16.37
N SER A 39 3.12 13.05 15.06
CA SER A 39 2.94 11.71 14.52
C SER A 39 4.17 10.84 14.77
N ARG A 40 3.94 9.53 14.93
CA ARG A 40 4.99 8.54 15.09
C ARG A 40 4.94 7.55 13.94
N VAL A 41 6.07 7.34 13.26
CA VAL A 41 6.17 6.31 12.22
C VAL A 41 6.15 4.94 12.89
N THR A 42 5.31 4.06 12.38
CA THR A 42 5.08 2.72 12.94
C THR A 42 5.42 1.62 11.95
N VAL A 43 5.24 1.88 10.64
CA VAL A 43 5.62 0.96 9.57
C VAL A 43 6.35 1.73 8.48
N VAL A 44 7.44 1.13 7.99
CA VAL A 44 8.11 1.55 6.75
C VAL A 44 8.22 0.33 5.85
N VAL A 45 7.69 0.44 4.64
CA VAL A 45 7.82 -0.57 3.59
C VAL A 45 8.64 0.03 2.45
N PRO A 46 9.82 -0.52 2.12
CA PRO A 46 10.51 -0.12 0.91
C PRO A 46 9.71 -0.52 -0.33
N VAL A 47 9.51 0.43 -1.24
CA VAL A 47 8.78 0.21 -2.49
C VAL A 47 9.76 0.20 -3.66
N ASN A 48 9.61 -0.82 -4.50
CA ASN A 48 10.37 -0.97 -5.73
C ASN A 48 9.41 -1.31 -6.87
N THR A 49 9.05 -0.31 -7.68
CA THR A 49 8.08 -0.54 -8.76
C THR A 49 8.62 -1.43 -9.85
N LYS A 50 9.95 -1.58 -9.99
CA LYS A 50 10.54 -2.54 -10.95
C LYS A 50 10.09 -3.97 -10.65
N GLN A 51 10.00 -4.36 -9.37
CA GLN A 51 9.51 -5.68 -8.98
C GLN A 51 8.02 -5.84 -9.28
N ILE A 52 7.22 -4.82 -8.98
CA ILE A 52 5.77 -4.78 -9.27
C ILE A 52 5.54 -4.86 -10.80
N PHE A 53 6.27 -4.06 -11.57
CA PHE A 53 6.18 -4.01 -13.03
C PHE A 53 6.66 -5.29 -13.69
N ALA A 54 7.66 -5.97 -13.12
CA ALA A 54 8.07 -7.30 -13.57
C ALA A 54 6.95 -8.33 -13.36
N ALA A 55 6.24 -8.28 -12.23
CA ALA A 55 5.09 -9.14 -11.98
C ALA A 55 3.93 -8.84 -12.95
N ILE A 56 3.63 -7.55 -13.18
CA ILE A 56 2.59 -7.15 -14.16
C ILE A 56 2.96 -7.62 -15.56
N LYS A 57 4.20 -7.41 -16.02
CA LYS A 57 4.65 -7.87 -17.35
C LYS A 57 4.65 -9.40 -17.50
N ALA A 58 4.82 -10.15 -16.42
CA ALA A 58 4.69 -11.60 -16.46
C ALA A 58 3.25 -12.06 -16.72
N SER A 59 2.26 -11.28 -16.26
CA SER A 59 0.83 -11.54 -16.48
C SER A 59 0.28 -10.90 -17.76
N ASP A 60 0.75 -9.72 -18.12
CA ASP A 60 0.44 -9.01 -19.35
C ASP A 60 1.73 -8.48 -20.01
N PRO A 61 2.30 -9.23 -20.96
CA PRO A 61 3.53 -8.82 -21.66
C PRO A 61 3.40 -7.52 -22.45
N ARG A 62 2.18 -7.02 -22.70
CA ARG A 62 1.92 -5.80 -23.47
C ARG A 62 1.66 -4.57 -22.59
N ALA A 63 1.69 -4.71 -21.26
CA ALA A 63 1.46 -3.61 -20.35
C ALA A 63 2.47 -2.46 -20.60
N SER A 64 1.94 -1.27 -20.91
CA SER A 64 2.70 -0.03 -20.96
C SER A 64 2.87 0.48 -19.54
N LEU A 65 4.10 0.42 -19.02
CA LEU A 65 4.40 0.76 -17.62
C LEU A 65 5.28 2.02 -17.57
N PRO A 66 5.03 2.93 -16.61
CA PRO A 66 5.79 4.16 -16.45
C PRO A 66 7.25 3.87 -16.01
N PRO A 67 8.10 4.91 -15.90
CA PRO A 67 9.47 4.78 -15.40
C PRO A 67 9.56 4.04 -14.06
N ASN A 68 10.72 3.43 -13.76
CA ASN A 68 10.92 2.73 -12.49
C ASN A 68 11.08 3.74 -11.35
N PHE A 69 10.23 3.60 -10.35
CA PHE A 69 10.26 4.37 -9.12
C PHE A 69 10.70 3.50 -7.95
N HIS A 70 11.39 4.11 -7.02
CA HIS A 70 11.80 3.53 -5.76
C HIS A 70 11.46 4.49 -4.63
N GLY A 71 11.23 3.96 -3.44
CA GLY A 71 11.05 4.79 -2.27
C GLY A 71 10.44 4.04 -1.12
N HIS A 72 9.51 4.67 -0.42
CA HIS A 72 8.96 4.12 0.81
C HIS A 72 7.47 4.39 0.91
N GLU A 73 6.75 3.36 1.34
CA GLU A 73 5.46 3.52 1.99
C GLU A 73 5.73 3.69 3.49
N VAL A 74 5.19 4.76 4.07
CA VAL A 74 5.35 5.12 5.47
C VAL A 74 3.96 5.17 6.07
N ILE A 75 3.73 4.39 7.13
CA ILE A 75 2.53 4.49 7.95
C ILE A 75 2.94 5.13 9.26
N ALA A 76 2.27 6.23 9.60
CA ALA A 76 2.43 6.92 10.86
C ALA A 76 1.10 7.01 11.61
N GLU A 77 1.17 6.92 12.92
CA GLU A 77 0.01 7.11 13.79
C GLU A 77 -0.08 8.56 14.26
N SER A 78 -1.31 9.04 14.48
CA SER A 78 -1.57 10.36 15.05
C SER A 78 -2.70 10.31 16.09
N SER A 79 -2.61 11.17 17.11
CA SER A 79 -3.71 11.47 18.03
C SER A 79 -4.67 12.53 17.48
N ALA A 80 -4.35 13.13 16.33
CA ALA A 80 -5.18 14.18 15.73
C ALA A 80 -6.53 13.60 15.29
N SER A 81 -7.58 14.40 15.44
CA SER A 81 -8.87 14.11 14.83
C SER A 81 -8.77 14.17 13.31
N ILE A 82 -9.68 13.47 12.62
CA ILE A 82 -9.72 13.51 11.15
C ILE A 82 -9.95 14.93 10.62
N ARG A 83 -10.67 15.79 11.34
CA ARG A 83 -10.85 17.21 10.99
C ARG A 83 -9.54 18.00 11.03
N GLN A 84 -8.68 17.71 12.00
CA GLN A 84 -7.36 18.36 12.08
C GLN A 84 -6.45 17.89 10.95
N LEU A 85 -6.52 16.59 10.60
CA LEU A 85 -5.79 16.05 9.46
C LEU A 85 -6.28 16.63 8.14
N ASP A 86 -7.60 16.80 7.96
CA ASP A 86 -8.22 17.49 6.81
C ASP A 86 -7.66 18.92 6.67
N GLY A 87 -7.69 19.70 7.76
CA GLY A 87 -7.14 21.05 7.77
C GLY A 87 -5.64 21.09 7.47
N TRP A 88 -4.87 20.09 7.92
CA TRP A 88 -3.45 19.97 7.62
C TRP A 88 -3.20 19.65 6.14
N VAL A 89 -3.94 18.70 5.56
CA VAL A 89 -3.85 18.37 4.12
C VAL A 89 -4.19 19.59 3.27
N ILE A 90 -5.27 20.30 3.57
CA ILE A 90 -5.62 21.56 2.89
C ILE A 90 -4.50 22.60 3.03
N GLY A 91 -3.80 22.62 4.17
CA GLY A 91 -2.62 23.47 4.38
C GLY A 91 -1.47 23.10 3.46
N LEU A 92 -1.16 21.80 3.31
CA LEU A 92 -0.15 21.30 2.39
C LEU A 92 -0.49 21.60 0.94
N GLU A 93 -1.76 21.53 0.55
CA GLU A 93 -2.20 21.90 -0.80
C GLU A 93 -1.97 23.39 -1.08
N LYS A 94 -2.30 24.27 -0.13
CA LYS A 94 -2.10 25.71 -0.28
C LYS A 94 -0.63 26.13 -0.25
N ALA A 95 0.19 25.40 0.47
CA ALA A 95 1.62 25.64 0.60
C ALA A 95 2.39 24.31 0.54
N PRO A 96 2.62 23.76 -0.67
CA PRO A 96 3.30 22.49 -0.84
C PRO A 96 4.69 22.48 -0.20
N PRO A 97 5.15 21.34 0.33
CA PRO A 97 6.53 21.21 0.80
C PRO A 97 7.54 21.58 -0.28
N ARG A 98 8.71 22.07 0.13
CA ARG A 98 9.72 22.61 -0.79
C ARG A 98 10.07 21.61 -1.90
N GLY A 99 10.01 22.07 -3.14
CA GLY A 99 10.34 21.28 -4.33
C GLY A 99 9.21 20.39 -4.83
N LEU A 100 8.04 20.46 -4.20
CA LEU A 100 6.82 19.80 -4.64
C LEU A 100 5.77 20.81 -5.10
N MET A 101 4.88 20.35 -5.96
CA MET A 101 3.65 21.01 -6.39
C MET A 101 2.51 20.00 -6.28
N ILE A 102 1.26 20.48 -6.13
CA ILE A 102 0.10 19.59 -6.21
C ILE A 102 0.15 18.90 -7.58
N ALA A 103 0.04 17.58 -7.59
CA ALA A 103 -0.04 16.81 -8.82
C ALA A 103 -1.28 17.27 -9.61
N GLU A 104 -1.12 17.62 -10.89
CA GLU A 104 -2.26 17.97 -11.73
C GLU A 104 -3.26 16.81 -11.72
N ARG A 105 -4.55 17.11 -11.56
CA ARG A 105 -5.62 16.13 -11.75
C ARG A 105 -5.43 15.54 -13.15
N LEU A 106 -5.05 14.28 -13.24
CA LEU A 106 -5.35 13.50 -14.43
C LEU A 106 -6.87 13.59 -14.61
N ASP A 107 -7.34 14.09 -15.75
CA ASP A 107 -8.74 14.14 -16.20
C ASP A 107 -9.35 12.73 -16.41
N THR A 108 -8.93 11.75 -15.61
CA THR A 108 -9.67 10.53 -15.36
C THR A 108 -10.76 10.85 -14.33
N PRO A 109 -12.03 10.51 -14.60
CA PRO A 109 -13.11 10.62 -13.63
C PRO A 109 -12.96 9.51 -12.58
N ASP A 110 -11.89 9.56 -11.79
CA ASP A 110 -11.79 8.79 -10.56
C ASP A 110 -11.78 9.76 -9.37
N PRO A 111 -12.93 9.97 -8.71
CA PRO A 111 -13.05 10.89 -7.58
C PRO A 111 -12.24 10.45 -6.34
N THR A 112 -11.51 9.33 -6.40
CA THR A 112 -10.72 8.79 -5.27
C THR A 112 -9.28 9.30 -5.19
N LEU A 113 -8.75 9.91 -6.27
CA LEU A 113 -7.32 10.22 -6.35
C LEU A 113 -6.92 11.57 -5.74
N ASN A 114 -7.80 12.56 -5.65
CA ASN A 114 -7.55 13.81 -4.92
C ASN A 114 -8.89 14.42 -4.47
N GLY A 115 -9.30 14.09 -3.26
CA GLY A 115 -10.58 14.48 -2.69
C GLY A 115 -11.16 13.37 -1.82
N ARG A 116 -11.68 13.76 -0.64
CA ARG A 116 -12.28 12.92 0.39
C ARG A 116 -12.75 11.58 -0.16
N ASN A 117 -11.98 10.53 0.10
CA ASN A 117 -12.44 9.19 -0.21
C ASN A 117 -13.76 8.95 0.54
N SER A 118 -14.64 8.14 -0.01
CA SER A 118 -15.89 7.75 0.64
C SER A 118 -15.66 7.23 2.08
N SER A 119 -14.43 6.77 2.36
CA SER A 119 -13.82 6.23 3.59
C SER A 119 -13.74 7.14 4.81
N GLY A 120 -14.18 8.39 4.69
CA GLY A 120 -13.97 9.39 5.74
C GLY A 120 -12.50 9.74 5.97
N GLY A 121 -11.64 9.51 4.98
CA GLY A 121 -10.25 9.95 4.93
C GLY A 121 -10.06 11.17 4.05
N VAL A 122 -8.84 11.70 4.04
CA VAL A 122 -8.41 12.85 3.24
C VAL A 122 -7.14 12.47 2.52
N SER A 123 -7.16 12.57 1.20
CA SER A 123 -6.03 12.25 0.34
C SER A 123 -5.61 13.46 -0.49
N THR A 124 -4.32 13.51 -0.81
CA THR A 124 -3.76 14.46 -1.77
C THR A 124 -2.49 13.88 -2.38
N SER A 125 -2.06 14.44 -3.50
CA SER A 125 -0.91 13.97 -4.27
C SER A 125 -0.03 15.14 -4.68
N PHE A 126 1.29 14.92 -4.67
CA PHE A 126 2.28 15.92 -5.03
C PHE A 126 3.29 15.36 -6.02
N ASP A 127 3.71 16.19 -6.97
CA ASP A 127 4.81 15.90 -7.88
C ASP A 127 5.97 16.87 -7.60
N SER A 128 7.20 16.42 -7.81
CA SER A 128 8.31 17.35 -7.95
C SER A 128 8.20 18.13 -9.26
N THR A 129 8.75 19.34 -9.28
CA THR A 129 8.71 20.20 -10.46
C THR A 129 9.40 19.60 -11.70
N ASP A 130 10.30 18.64 -11.50
CA ASP A 130 10.97 17.89 -12.57
C ASP A 130 10.30 16.55 -12.93
N GLY A 131 9.18 16.21 -12.27
CA GLY A 131 8.45 14.94 -12.46
C GLY A 131 9.21 13.70 -12.00
N ALA A 132 10.35 13.87 -11.33
CA ALA A 132 11.20 12.77 -10.88
C ALA A 132 10.76 12.19 -9.54
N ARG A 133 9.81 12.80 -8.82
CA ARG A 133 9.31 12.35 -7.53
C ARG A 133 7.81 12.55 -7.45
N HIS A 134 7.11 11.54 -6.93
CA HIS A 134 5.68 11.55 -6.66
C HIS A 134 5.44 11.18 -5.20
N VAL A 135 4.60 11.94 -4.51
CA VAL A 135 4.19 11.69 -3.13
C VAL A 135 2.68 11.59 -3.06
N TYR A 136 2.18 10.43 -2.64
CA TYR A 136 0.78 10.23 -2.33
C TYR A 136 0.58 10.22 -0.81
N LEU A 137 -0.39 11.00 -0.32
CA LEU A 137 -0.71 11.14 1.09
C LEU A 137 -2.16 10.71 1.31
N ILE A 138 -2.40 9.87 2.31
CA ILE A 138 -3.75 9.57 2.81
C ILE A 138 -3.76 9.68 4.33
N ALA A 139 -4.65 10.48 4.89
CA ALA A 139 -5.02 10.45 6.29
C ALA A 139 -6.37 9.74 6.44
N VAL A 140 -6.46 8.71 7.27
CA VAL A 140 -7.70 7.94 7.46
C VAL A 140 -8.04 7.75 8.94
N ASP A 141 -9.34 7.60 9.21
CA ASP A 141 -9.84 7.04 10.47
C ASP A 141 -9.99 5.52 10.30
N PRO A 142 -9.13 4.69 10.93
CA PRO A 142 -9.16 3.24 10.72
C PRO A 142 -10.46 2.57 11.17
N LYS A 143 -11.21 3.16 12.11
CA LYS A 143 -12.53 2.63 12.50
C LYS A 143 -13.52 2.78 11.36
N ARG A 144 -13.60 3.97 10.75
CA ARG A 144 -14.46 4.22 9.59
C ARG A 144 -14.04 3.41 8.37
N LEU A 145 -12.73 3.34 8.11
CA LEU A 145 -12.20 2.51 7.02
C LEU A 145 -12.61 1.04 7.19
N ARG A 146 -12.63 0.52 8.42
CA ARG A 146 -13.08 -0.84 8.69
C ARG A 146 -14.58 -1.02 8.54
N GLU A 147 -15.38 -0.05 8.97
CA GLU A 147 -16.84 -0.05 8.77
C GLU A 147 -17.19 -0.11 7.27
N GLU A 148 -16.46 0.63 6.44
CA GLU A 148 -16.71 0.69 5.00
C GLU A 148 -16.09 -0.46 4.22
N ALA A 149 -14.86 -0.86 4.56
CA ALA A 149 -14.21 -2.04 3.97
C ALA A 149 -14.64 -3.34 4.66
N GLY A 150 -15.76 -3.32 5.38
CA GLY A 150 -16.29 -4.42 6.19
C GLY A 150 -16.28 -5.78 5.48
N PRO A 151 -16.72 -5.90 4.21
CA PRO A 151 -16.65 -7.17 3.47
C PRO A 151 -15.22 -7.68 3.26
N MET A 152 -14.26 -6.80 3.03
CA MET A 152 -12.84 -7.15 2.86
C MET A 152 -12.24 -7.60 4.18
N PHE A 153 -12.45 -6.86 5.27
CA PHE A 153 -11.97 -7.27 6.59
C PHE A 153 -12.66 -8.55 7.08
N ALA A 154 -13.95 -8.74 6.82
CA ALA A 154 -14.65 -9.99 7.11
C ALA A 154 -14.07 -11.17 6.32
N LEU A 155 -13.70 -10.96 5.05
CA LEU A 155 -13.05 -11.98 4.25
C LEU A 155 -11.68 -12.35 4.82
N ILE A 156 -10.87 -11.37 5.23
CA ILE A 156 -9.57 -11.57 5.88
C ILE A 156 -9.74 -12.32 7.22
N GLU A 157 -10.69 -11.90 8.06
CA GLU A 157 -10.92 -12.49 9.39
C GLU A 157 -11.42 -13.93 9.33
N ASN A 158 -12.29 -14.24 8.37
CA ASN A 158 -12.83 -15.59 8.22
C ASN A 158 -11.91 -16.53 7.43
N TYR A 159 -10.89 -16.00 6.74
CA TYR A 159 -10.00 -16.80 5.91
C TYR A 159 -9.24 -17.87 6.69
N SER A 160 -8.86 -17.58 7.94
CA SER A 160 -8.21 -18.58 8.81
C SER A 160 -9.12 -19.76 9.15
N ALA A 161 -10.45 -19.57 9.12
CA ALA A 161 -11.43 -20.63 9.35
C ALA A 161 -11.73 -21.48 8.09
N VAL A 162 -11.34 -21.01 6.90
CA VAL A 162 -11.52 -21.76 5.65
C VAL A 162 -10.52 -22.93 5.60
N PRO A 163 -10.97 -24.17 5.30
CA PRO A 163 -10.08 -25.30 5.09
C PRO A 163 -9.03 -25.03 4.00
N GLY A 164 -7.80 -25.49 4.18
CA GLY A 164 -6.69 -25.19 3.27
C GLY A 164 -6.97 -25.52 1.79
N ALA A 165 -7.73 -26.58 1.50
CA ALA A 165 -8.10 -26.94 0.13
C ALA A 165 -8.99 -25.91 -0.60
N LEU A 166 -9.72 -25.08 0.16
CA LEU A 166 -10.62 -24.06 -0.38
C LEU A 166 -10.01 -22.65 -0.44
N ARG A 167 -8.81 -22.48 0.15
CA ARG A 167 -8.12 -21.19 0.22
C ARG A 167 -7.57 -20.72 -1.14
N GLY A 168 -7.15 -21.67 -1.99
CA GLY A 168 -6.54 -21.36 -3.30
C GLY A 168 -7.43 -20.51 -4.22
N PRO A 169 -8.69 -20.91 -4.49
CA PRO A 169 -9.61 -20.10 -5.28
C PRO A 169 -9.88 -18.71 -4.70
N ILE A 170 -9.97 -18.59 -3.37
CA ILE A 170 -10.17 -17.31 -2.68
C ILE A 170 -8.95 -16.40 -2.87
N ASP A 171 -7.75 -16.93 -2.71
CA ASP A 171 -6.51 -16.19 -2.95
C ASP A 171 -6.39 -15.72 -4.39
N GLN A 172 -6.80 -16.54 -5.36
CA GLN A 172 -6.80 -16.13 -6.77
C GLN A 172 -7.80 -15.01 -7.04
N GLN A 173 -9.02 -15.11 -6.48
CA GLN A 173 -10.03 -14.07 -6.62
C GLN A 173 -9.58 -12.77 -5.96
N ALA A 174 -9.05 -12.83 -4.73
CA ALA A 174 -8.52 -11.67 -4.03
C ALA A 174 -7.36 -11.03 -4.81
N LYS A 175 -6.46 -11.85 -5.36
CA LYS A 175 -5.34 -11.36 -6.19
C LYS A 175 -5.83 -10.68 -7.47
N GLN A 176 -6.89 -11.19 -8.09
CA GLN A 176 -7.50 -10.57 -9.28
C GLN A 176 -8.21 -9.26 -8.96
N GLN A 177 -8.87 -9.16 -7.80
CA GLN A 177 -9.66 -7.98 -7.42
C GLN A 177 -8.81 -6.88 -6.77
N PHE A 178 -7.83 -7.25 -5.96
CA PHE A 178 -7.09 -6.34 -5.08
C PHE A 178 -5.58 -6.34 -5.33
N GLY A 179 -5.08 -7.18 -6.23
CA GLY A 179 -3.65 -7.32 -6.52
C GLY A 179 -2.86 -8.19 -5.53
N TYR A 180 -3.47 -8.55 -4.39
CA TYR A 180 -2.84 -9.36 -3.33
C TYR A 180 -3.74 -10.54 -2.93
N THR A 181 -3.11 -11.64 -2.55
CA THR A 181 -3.81 -12.79 -1.94
C THR A 181 -4.21 -12.48 -0.49
N VAL A 182 -5.21 -13.18 0.03
CA VAL A 182 -5.61 -13.02 1.44
C VAL A 182 -4.50 -13.54 2.36
N SER A 183 -3.81 -14.60 1.94
CA SER A 183 -2.59 -15.09 2.60
C SER A 183 -1.54 -13.99 2.77
N GLU A 184 -1.28 -13.19 1.74
CA GLU A 184 -0.36 -12.04 1.82
C GLU A 184 -0.90 -10.96 2.78
N MET A 185 -2.19 -10.65 2.73
CA MET A 185 -2.82 -9.67 3.64
C MET A 185 -2.80 -10.11 5.11
N LEU A 186 -2.68 -11.41 5.39
CA LEU A 186 -2.58 -11.97 6.73
C LEU A 186 -1.13 -12.17 7.19
N ASP A 187 -0.18 -12.23 6.26
CA ASP A 187 1.23 -12.31 6.61
C ASP A 187 1.76 -10.94 7.02
N GLU A 188 1.91 -10.75 8.32
CA GLU A 188 2.49 -9.55 8.92
C GLU A 188 3.90 -9.19 8.42
N LYS A 189 4.62 -10.15 7.81
CA LYS A 189 5.93 -9.92 7.18
C LYS A 189 5.81 -9.46 5.73
N SER A 190 4.63 -9.51 5.13
CA SER A 190 4.38 -8.92 3.83
C SER A 190 4.11 -7.40 3.97
N PRO A 191 4.41 -6.59 2.95
CA PRO A 191 4.02 -5.19 2.89
C PRO A 191 2.55 -4.93 3.24
N VAL A 192 1.65 -5.60 2.53
CA VAL A 192 0.21 -5.42 2.68
C VAL A 192 -0.29 -5.93 4.03
N GLY A 193 0.27 -7.04 4.52
CA GLY A 193 -0.11 -7.58 5.83
C GLY A 193 0.40 -6.74 6.99
N ALA A 194 1.55 -6.08 6.86
CA ALA A 194 1.98 -5.07 7.83
C ALA A 194 1.06 -3.86 7.88
N ALA A 195 0.60 -3.36 6.72
CA ALA A 195 -0.37 -2.29 6.66
C ALA A 195 -1.71 -2.67 7.29
N VAL A 196 -2.23 -3.87 6.97
CA VAL A 196 -3.48 -4.41 7.54
C VAL A 196 -3.38 -4.58 9.06
N ALA A 197 -2.30 -5.17 9.55
CA ALA A 197 -2.07 -5.36 10.98
C ALA A 197 -2.00 -4.01 11.73
N GLU A 198 -1.34 -3.02 11.14
CA GLU A 198 -1.24 -1.69 11.72
C GLU A 198 -2.58 -0.96 11.73
N LEU A 199 -3.34 -0.99 10.63
CA LEU A 199 -4.69 -0.41 10.59
C LEU A 199 -5.62 -1.04 11.63
N LYS A 200 -5.54 -2.36 11.81
CA LYS A 200 -6.28 -3.07 12.87
C LYS A 200 -5.91 -2.54 14.25
N ARG A 201 -4.62 -2.46 14.58
CA ARG A 201 -4.11 -1.93 15.86
C ARG A 201 -4.54 -0.49 16.11
N LEU A 202 -4.52 0.35 15.08
CA LEU A 202 -4.94 1.76 15.19
C LEU A 202 -6.45 1.90 15.41
N SER A 203 -7.25 1.01 14.80
CA SER A 203 -8.71 0.96 15.03
C SER A 203 -9.06 0.65 16.49
N GLU A 204 -8.27 -0.19 17.15
CA GLU A 204 -8.47 -0.58 18.55
C GLU A 204 -8.02 0.51 19.54
N THR A 205 -7.11 1.41 19.12
CA THR A 205 -6.48 2.43 19.98
C THR A 205 -6.99 3.85 19.74
N ASP A 206 -8.04 4.01 18.92
CA ASP A 206 -8.60 5.31 18.48
C ASP A 206 -7.57 6.27 17.89
N ARG A 207 -6.60 5.73 17.15
CA ARG A 207 -5.56 6.51 16.47
C ARG A 207 -5.84 6.62 14.99
N ARG A 208 -5.44 7.74 14.40
CA ARG A 208 -5.59 7.98 12.95
C ARG A 208 -4.32 7.51 12.25
N ALA A 209 -4.47 6.99 11.05
CA ALA A 209 -3.34 6.58 10.23
C ALA A 209 -3.04 7.69 9.20
N ILE A 210 -1.75 7.94 9.00
CA ILE A 210 -1.21 8.77 7.93
C ILE A 210 -0.33 7.85 7.09
N LEU A 211 -0.77 7.59 5.86
CA LEU A 211 -0.04 6.84 4.86
C LEU A 211 0.65 7.84 3.93
N VAL A 212 1.96 7.69 3.74
CA VAL A 212 2.74 8.43 2.74
C VAL A 212 3.42 7.42 1.83
N LEU A 213 3.11 7.46 0.55
CA LEU A 213 3.84 6.75 -0.49
C LEU A 213 4.72 7.76 -1.21
N ASP A 214 6.02 7.75 -0.91
CA ASP A 214 7.01 8.64 -1.50
C ASP A 214 7.89 7.86 -2.47
N LEU A 215 7.81 8.22 -3.74
CA LEU A 215 8.41 7.52 -4.85
C LEU A 215 9.27 8.48 -5.66
N ALA A 216 10.50 8.09 -5.96
CA ALA A 216 11.41 8.82 -6.82
C ALA A 216 11.90 7.95 -7.97
N GLN A 217 12.05 8.55 -9.15
CA GLN A 217 12.66 7.91 -10.30
C GLN A 217 14.09 7.50 -9.94
N THR A 218 14.45 6.30 -10.37
CA THR A 218 15.85 5.88 -10.34
C THR A 218 16.53 6.34 -11.63
N LYS A 219 17.62 7.10 -11.48
CA LYS A 219 18.52 7.44 -12.60
C LYS A 219 19.30 6.21 -13.05
#